data_AF-A0A420WN46-F1
#
_entry.id   AF-A0A420WN46-F1
#
_cell.length_a   1.000
_cell.length_b   1.000
_cell.length_c   1.000
_cell.angle_alpha   90.00
_cell.angle_beta   90.00
_cell.angle_gamma   90.00
#
_symmetry.space_group_name_H-M   'P 1'
#
loop_
_entity.id
_entity.type
_entity.pdbx_description
1 polymer ?
#
loop_
_entity_poly.entity_id
_entity_poly.type
_entity_poly.pdbx_seq_one_letter_code
_entity_poly.pdbx_strand_id
1 'polypeptide(L)'
;MAGINETTDWGDNASADSLGYLLKGYTVSGTLSGSSDVDWIRLPMASGETYNITVSGANASISLISDSSTLATSGSSISHTALHPSSGYFVAVSGSGSYSITVDGVAATDLADEAGASTATTATLAAGGTAAGVINGTNTSPDADWFAVQLTAGASYSWSMTPVNSPVGATAGGSLKLYDSSGNDITSDTSWDASAWTGANLSFTPSAGGTYYLSAETYFGFNDAGSYLLSMSENGDTPTGTATVRDAFATEGGNALVEFQLDSAQSHNVTVTYRTVSGTATDSGDFTAVSEGSVTFLANETSKQVAIAITDDAIAEGSENFYVQITGVSGGQLSASNGIFGSVTVTDNDSADPNGLTLTGTAGADTLLGGDGADTITSGNGNDSIVAGLGKDYIDASGTTGDKYINGGNQGDTILGGLDNDELRAGKGLDSIVGGTGNDTMFSGLGRDTMIGGDGADVFVVRGFDARFPGAILEPTIMDFVAGVDVLAIQGVTQAEISAALAQQQTVSGNVELSISGATVTLIGLSTLSSADVVAASDLGF
;
A
#
# COMPACT_ATOMS: atom_id res chain seq x y z
N MET A 1 -7.65 10.23 -24.48
CA MET A 1 -7.97 11.61 -24.90
C MET A 1 -9.21 12.04 -24.14
N ALA A 2 -9.08 13.15 -23.38
CA ALA A 2 -10.14 13.97 -22.75
C ALA A 2 -11.19 13.20 -21.91
N GLY A 3 -11.26 13.33 -20.59
CA GLY A 3 -11.14 14.53 -19.78
C GLY A 3 -12.41 14.59 -18.95
N ILE A 4 -12.37 14.01 -17.75
CA ILE A 4 -13.47 14.14 -16.79
C ILE A 4 -13.32 15.55 -16.20
N ASN A 5 -13.91 16.51 -16.90
CA ASN A 5 -14.11 17.86 -16.43
C ASN A 5 -15.62 18.05 -16.28
N GLU A 6 -16.10 17.97 -15.04
CA GLU A 6 -17.07 18.94 -14.56
C GLU A 6 -16.60 19.46 -13.20
N THR A 7 -15.66 20.40 -13.25
CA THR A 7 -15.50 21.42 -12.21
C THR A 7 -16.62 22.45 -12.40
N THR A 8 -17.80 22.26 -11.77
CA THR A 8 -18.74 23.31 -11.32
C THR A 8 -20.12 22.71 -11.00
N ASP A 9 -20.28 22.19 -9.78
CA ASP A 9 -21.50 22.44 -8.99
C ASP A 9 -21.16 22.39 -7.50
N TRP A 10 -20.40 23.39 -7.07
CA TRP A 10 -20.47 23.86 -5.69
C TRP A 10 -21.50 24.99 -5.67
N GLY A 11 -22.78 24.63 -5.76
CA GLY A 11 -23.89 25.53 -5.51
C GLY A 11 -24.89 25.63 -6.65
N ASP A 12 -25.93 24.80 -6.59
CA ASP A 12 -27.30 25.28 -6.82
C ASP A 12 -28.30 24.52 -5.92
N ASN A 13 -28.70 25.18 -4.83
CA ASN A 13 -29.81 24.85 -3.91
C ASN A 13 -29.65 23.77 -2.82
N ALA A 14 -28.54 23.78 -2.09
CA ALA A 14 -28.59 23.56 -0.65
C ALA A 14 -28.23 24.85 0.08
N SER A 15 -29.05 25.29 1.03
CA SER A 15 -28.66 26.31 2.01
C SER A 15 -27.72 25.69 3.06
N ALA A 16 -26.67 24.99 2.60
CA ALA A 16 -25.48 24.69 3.36
C ALA A 16 -24.47 25.79 3.04
N ASP A 17 -23.68 26.20 4.03
CA ASP A 17 -22.69 27.26 3.89
C ASP A 17 -21.67 26.99 2.76
N SER A 18 -20.87 28.00 2.44
CA SER A 18 -19.79 27.97 1.46
C SER A 18 -18.66 26.95 1.73
N LEU A 19 -18.81 26.02 2.69
CA LEU A 19 -17.80 25.05 3.11
C LEU A 19 -18.25 23.58 3.08
N GLY A 20 -19.56 23.30 2.95
CA GLY A 20 -20.08 21.98 2.55
C GLY A 20 -19.99 20.86 3.60
N TYR A 21 -20.30 21.12 4.87
CA TYR A 21 -20.26 20.14 5.97
C TYR A 21 -21.65 19.70 6.50
N LEU A 22 -21.74 18.44 6.93
CA LEU A 22 -22.85 17.84 7.69
C LEU A 22 -22.31 17.36 9.03
N LEU A 23 -22.92 17.80 10.13
CA LEU A 23 -22.51 17.48 11.49
C LEU A 23 -23.53 16.56 12.18
N LYS A 24 -23.06 15.79 13.17
CA LYS A 24 -23.90 14.96 14.04
C LYS A 24 -24.96 15.81 14.75
N GLY A 25 -26.23 15.41 14.69
CA GLY A 25 -27.38 16.11 15.28
C GLY A 25 -28.01 17.19 14.39
N TYR A 26 -27.48 17.44 13.19
CA TYR A 26 -27.96 18.49 12.29
C TYR A 26 -28.72 17.94 11.10
N THR A 27 -29.57 18.80 10.52
CA THR A 27 -30.29 18.55 9.27
C THR A 27 -29.82 19.53 8.22
N VAL A 28 -29.31 19.03 7.09
CA VAL A 28 -29.03 19.84 5.89
C VAL A 28 -30.12 19.58 4.87
N SER A 29 -30.59 20.61 4.18
CA SER A 29 -31.60 20.46 3.11
C SER A 29 -31.02 20.90 1.78
N GLY A 30 -31.39 20.20 0.72
CA GLY A 30 -30.94 20.47 -0.65
C GLY A 30 -31.98 20.11 -1.70
N THR A 31 -31.65 20.36 -2.97
CA THR A 31 -32.47 19.95 -4.11
C THR A 31 -31.61 19.32 -5.19
N LEU A 32 -32.05 18.17 -5.70
CA LEU A 32 -31.39 17.49 -6.81
C LEU A 32 -32.12 17.84 -8.11
N SER A 33 -31.41 18.52 -9.00
CA SER A 33 -31.88 19.10 -10.26
C SER A 33 -32.12 18.07 -11.38
N GLY A 34 -31.81 16.79 -11.15
CA GLY A 34 -32.06 15.69 -12.08
C GLY A 34 -31.40 14.39 -11.63
N SER A 35 -31.64 13.27 -12.34
CA SER A 35 -31.14 11.94 -11.95
C SER A 35 -29.62 11.73 -12.03
N SER A 36 -28.89 12.70 -12.60
CA SER A 36 -27.42 12.71 -12.66
C SER A 36 -26.79 13.67 -11.65
N ASP A 37 -27.61 14.41 -10.91
CA ASP A 37 -27.17 15.37 -9.91
C ASP A 37 -26.78 14.64 -8.61
N VAL A 38 -25.62 15.01 -8.05
CA VAL A 38 -25.07 14.44 -6.83
C VAL A 38 -24.51 15.54 -5.95
N ASP A 39 -25.11 15.73 -4.80
CA ASP A 39 -24.61 16.65 -3.78
C ASP A 39 -23.58 15.95 -2.89
N TRP A 40 -22.41 16.55 -2.76
CA TRP A 40 -21.30 16.04 -1.95
C TRP A 40 -21.16 16.83 -0.67
N ILE A 41 -21.30 16.16 0.48
CA ILE A 41 -21.29 16.80 1.80
C ILE A 41 -20.21 16.16 2.67
N ARG A 42 -19.30 16.96 3.21
CA ARG A 42 -18.26 16.50 4.15
C ARG A 42 -18.89 16.12 5.49
N LEU A 43 -18.49 15.00 6.05
CA LEU A 43 -18.97 14.53 7.36
C LEU A 43 -17.77 14.29 8.28
N PRO A 44 -17.41 15.21 9.18
CA PRO A 44 -16.35 14.97 10.14
C PRO A 44 -16.75 13.86 11.11
N MET A 45 -15.99 12.76 11.14
CA MET A 45 -16.25 11.62 12.03
C MET A 45 -15.10 11.45 13.03
N ALA A 46 -15.44 11.36 14.31
CA ALA A 46 -14.50 11.05 15.38
C ALA A 46 -14.23 9.54 15.45
N SER A 47 -12.99 9.17 15.71
CA SER A 47 -12.58 7.76 15.84
C SER A 47 -13.36 7.05 16.93
N GLY A 48 -13.85 5.84 16.62
CA GLY A 48 -14.58 4.99 17.55
C GLY A 48 -16.05 5.36 17.74
N GLU A 49 -16.52 6.46 17.15
CA GLU A 49 -17.91 6.91 17.27
C GLU A 49 -18.79 6.37 16.13
N THR A 50 -20.01 5.99 16.46
CA THR A 50 -21.03 5.57 15.49
C THR A 50 -21.90 6.75 15.06
N TYR A 51 -22.13 6.85 13.75
CA TYR A 51 -22.95 7.87 13.11
C TYR A 51 -24.06 7.24 12.26
N ASN A 52 -25.30 7.65 12.49
CA ASN A 52 -26.50 7.20 11.79
C ASN A 52 -27.00 8.29 10.83
N ILE A 53 -26.58 8.22 9.57
CA ILE A 53 -26.91 9.18 8.52
C ILE A 53 -28.24 8.79 7.89
N THR A 54 -29.18 9.72 7.72
CA THR A 54 -30.51 9.46 7.13
C THR A 54 -30.89 10.56 6.16
N VAL A 55 -31.39 10.22 4.97
CA VAL A 55 -31.95 11.19 4.03
C VAL A 55 -33.46 10.98 3.87
N SER A 56 -34.21 12.08 3.84
CA SER A 56 -35.63 12.12 3.56
C SER A 56 -35.91 12.99 2.34
N GLY A 57 -36.55 12.39 1.34
CA GLY A 57 -36.96 12.98 0.08
C GLY A 57 -37.53 11.85 -0.79
N ALA A 58 -38.60 12.09 -1.55
CA ALA A 58 -39.36 11.01 -2.19
C ALA A 58 -38.50 10.12 -3.11
N ASN A 59 -37.40 10.67 -3.66
CA ASN A 59 -36.49 9.97 -4.56
C ASN A 59 -35.01 10.22 -4.21
N ALA A 60 -34.65 10.45 -2.95
CA ALA A 60 -33.27 10.72 -2.53
C ALA A 60 -32.60 9.50 -1.88
N SER A 61 -31.30 9.31 -2.13
CA SER A 61 -30.49 8.23 -1.56
C SER A 61 -29.08 8.73 -1.22
N ILE A 62 -28.43 8.10 -0.25
CA ILE A 62 -27.09 8.46 0.23
C ILE A 62 -26.08 7.34 0.06
N SER A 63 -24.82 7.70 -0.18
CA SER A 63 -23.65 6.81 -0.10
C SER A 63 -22.58 7.44 0.79
N LEU A 64 -21.89 6.63 1.61
CA LEU A 64 -20.80 7.09 2.47
C LEU A 64 -19.46 6.65 1.90
N ILE A 65 -18.56 7.62 1.74
CA ILE A 65 -17.29 7.48 1.05
C ILE A 65 -16.18 7.99 1.97
N SER A 66 -15.04 7.30 1.98
CA SER A 66 -13.78 7.81 2.56
C SER A 66 -12.79 8.15 1.46
N ASP A 67 -11.70 8.82 1.84
CA ASP A 67 -10.53 9.10 0.99
C ASP A 67 -9.92 7.87 0.31
N SER A 68 -10.16 6.66 0.84
CA SER A 68 -9.55 5.41 0.37
C SER A 68 -10.51 4.45 -0.34
N SER A 69 -11.84 4.59 -0.17
CA SER A 69 -12.86 3.78 -0.88
C SER A 69 -14.30 4.17 -0.51
N THR A 70 -15.28 3.66 -1.26
CA THR A 70 -16.70 3.66 -0.85
C THR A 70 -16.89 2.69 0.31
N LEU A 71 -17.34 3.21 1.46
CA LEU A 71 -17.44 2.44 2.71
C LEU A 71 -18.81 1.80 2.92
N ALA A 72 -19.87 2.39 2.36
CA ALA A 72 -21.22 1.84 2.39
C ALA A 72 -22.01 2.26 1.15
N THR A 73 -22.80 1.33 0.60
CA THR A 73 -23.59 1.54 -0.63
C THR A 73 -25.03 1.98 -0.38
N SER A 74 -25.65 2.49 -1.45
CA SER A 74 -26.84 3.35 -1.51
C SER A 74 -28.07 2.92 -0.69
N GLY A 75 -28.62 3.84 0.12
CA GLY A 75 -29.90 3.68 0.83
C GLY A 75 -30.48 5.01 1.32
N SER A 76 -31.63 4.99 2.00
CA SER A 76 -32.16 6.20 2.69
C SER A 76 -31.57 6.40 4.09
N SER A 77 -30.79 5.44 4.60
CA SER A 77 -30.10 5.53 5.89
C SER A 77 -28.84 4.65 5.89
N ILE A 78 -27.77 5.12 6.53
CA ILE A 78 -26.48 4.44 6.70
C ILE A 78 -26.05 4.58 8.17
N SER A 79 -25.60 3.49 8.79
CA SER A 79 -24.95 3.52 10.10
C SER A 79 -23.49 3.12 9.95
N HIS A 80 -22.55 3.93 10.45
CA HIS A 80 -21.12 3.66 10.33
C HIS A 80 -20.37 4.06 11.59
N THR A 81 -19.47 3.20 12.06
CA THR A 81 -18.53 3.52 13.14
C THR A 81 -17.20 3.88 12.53
N ALA A 82 -16.75 5.11 12.72
CA ALA A 82 -15.45 5.53 12.18
C ALA A 82 -14.33 4.78 12.88
N LEU A 83 -13.45 4.16 12.09
CA LEU A 83 -12.31 3.42 12.62
C LEU A 83 -11.12 4.34 12.92
N HIS A 84 -11.08 5.52 12.30
CA HIS A 84 -10.03 6.54 12.45
C HIS A 84 -10.63 7.96 12.42
N PRO A 85 -10.03 8.97 13.08
CA PRO A 85 -10.45 10.35 12.92
C PRO A 85 -9.89 10.88 11.59
N SER A 86 -10.75 11.20 10.64
CA SER A 86 -10.30 11.78 9.36
C SER A 86 -11.19 12.94 8.90
N SER A 87 -10.58 13.90 8.22
CA SER A 87 -11.28 14.94 7.45
C SER A 87 -11.79 14.42 6.09
N GLY A 88 -11.81 13.10 5.89
CA GLY A 88 -11.93 12.42 4.60
C GLY A 88 -13.25 11.69 4.35
N TYR A 89 -14.23 11.76 5.26
CA TYR A 89 -15.54 11.17 5.05
C TYR A 89 -16.47 12.14 4.29
N PHE A 90 -17.13 11.61 3.26
CA PHE A 90 -18.09 12.34 2.43
C PHE A 90 -19.38 11.54 2.31
N VAL A 91 -20.51 12.24 2.34
CA VAL A 91 -21.80 11.70 1.98
C VAL A 91 -22.18 12.25 0.61
N ALA A 92 -22.41 11.34 -0.34
CA ALA A 92 -22.95 11.68 -1.64
C ALA A 92 -24.48 11.47 -1.62
N VAL A 93 -25.25 12.52 -1.85
CA VAL A 93 -26.72 12.48 -1.98
C VAL A 93 -27.09 12.48 -3.46
N SER A 94 -27.86 11.49 -3.91
CA SER A 94 -28.25 11.32 -5.32
C SER A 94 -29.74 11.02 -5.45
N GLY A 95 -30.34 11.31 -6.61
CA GLY A 95 -31.80 11.20 -6.76
C GLY A 95 -32.46 12.31 -7.57
N SER A 96 -33.65 12.74 -7.15
CA SER A 96 -34.34 13.90 -7.73
C SER A 96 -35.27 14.60 -6.74
N GLY A 97 -35.43 15.92 -6.87
CA GLY A 97 -36.30 16.74 -6.05
C GLY A 97 -35.66 17.18 -4.73
N SER A 98 -36.45 17.79 -3.85
CA SER A 98 -35.98 18.27 -2.55
C SER A 98 -35.70 17.13 -1.59
N TYR A 99 -34.64 17.26 -0.80
CA TYR A 99 -34.29 16.33 0.26
C TYR A 99 -33.85 17.07 1.53
N SER A 100 -33.84 16.34 2.65
CA SER A 100 -33.16 16.72 3.87
C SER A 100 -32.37 15.54 4.41
N ILE A 101 -31.12 15.75 4.79
CA ILE A 101 -30.22 14.74 5.34
C ILE A 101 -29.90 15.06 6.80
N THR A 102 -29.90 14.05 7.66
CA THR A 102 -29.62 14.13 9.09
C THR A 102 -28.56 13.14 9.51
N VAL A 103 -27.89 13.40 10.62
CA VAL A 103 -26.97 12.45 11.26
C VAL A 103 -27.37 12.29 12.72
N ASP A 104 -27.57 11.06 13.16
CA ASP A 104 -27.98 10.66 14.50
C ASP A 104 -29.30 11.27 15.00
N GLY A 105 -30.27 11.51 14.09
CA GLY A 105 -31.73 11.45 14.31
C GLY A 105 -32.39 12.16 15.50
N VAL A 106 -31.66 12.93 16.29
CA VAL A 106 -32.13 13.59 17.51
C VAL A 106 -31.85 15.08 17.33
N ALA A 107 -32.89 15.91 17.51
CA ALA A 107 -32.74 17.35 17.55
C ALA A 107 -31.55 17.70 18.45
N ALA A 108 -30.63 18.53 17.94
CA ALA A 108 -29.43 19.00 18.62
C ALA A 108 -29.62 19.02 20.14
N THR A 109 -29.15 17.95 20.78
CA THR A 109 -28.85 18.03 22.20
C THR A 109 -27.46 18.62 22.22
N ASP A 110 -27.42 19.84 22.72
CA ASP A 110 -26.24 20.63 23.00
C ASP A 110 -25.11 19.74 23.54
N LEU A 111 -24.09 19.48 22.73
CA LEU A 111 -22.98 18.59 23.11
C LEU A 111 -21.97 19.30 24.05
N ALA A 112 -22.21 20.57 24.44
CA ALA A 112 -21.29 21.36 25.25
C ALA A 112 -21.88 21.97 26.55
N ASP A 113 -23.22 22.01 26.77
CA ASP A 113 -23.84 22.53 28.01
C ASP A 113 -23.48 21.74 29.31
N GLU A 114 -22.97 20.50 29.23
CA GLU A 114 -22.61 19.73 30.45
C GLU A 114 -21.29 20.18 31.12
N ALA A 115 -20.60 21.17 30.54
CA ALA A 115 -19.40 21.77 31.11
C ALA A 115 -19.67 23.21 31.57
N GLY A 116 -20.76 23.42 32.32
CA GLY A 116 -21.30 24.75 32.64
C GLY A 116 -20.24 25.83 32.88
N ALA A 117 -20.45 27.01 32.27
CA ALA A 117 -19.54 28.14 32.11
C ALA A 117 -18.53 28.38 33.25
N SER A 118 -17.50 27.54 33.32
CA SER A 118 -16.57 27.49 34.44
C SER A 118 -15.32 26.69 34.12
N THR A 119 -14.32 26.84 34.99
CA THR A 119 -13.06 26.10 34.94
C THR A 119 -13.20 24.60 35.26
N ALA A 120 -14.41 24.12 35.56
CA ALA A 120 -14.70 22.70 35.75
C ALA A 120 -14.95 21.94 34.44
N THR A 121 -14.87 22.62 33.28
CA THR A 121 -15.07 21.98 31.97
C THR A 121 -14.15 20.78 31.76
N THR A 122 -14.73 19.71 31.21
CA THR A 122 -13.99 18.54 30.72
C THR A 122 -13.72 18.59 29.22
N ALA A 123 -14.33 19.55 28.51
CA ALA A 123 -14.08 19.75 27.08
C ALA A 123 -12.69 20.34 26.89
N THR A 124 -11.95 19.86 25.88
CA THR A 124 -10.59 20.31 25.60
C THR A 124 -10.44 20.68 24.14
N LEU A 125 -9.57 21.66 23.86
CA LEU A 125 -9.18 22.02 22.50
C LEU A 125 -7.65 22.19 22.45
N ALA A 126 -7.01 21.45 21.55
CA ALA A 126 -5.56 21.47 21.37
C ALA A 126 -5.18 22.28 20.12
N ALA A 127 -3.92 22.71 20.04
CA ALA A 127 -3.38 23.38 18.84
C ALA A 127 -3.51 22.48 17.60
N GLY A 128 -4.03 23.03 16.49
CA GLY A 128 -4.38 22.29 15.27
C GLY A 128 -5.74 21.59 15.33
N GLY A 129 -6.41 21.59 16.48
CA GLY A 129 -7.71 20.98 16.69
C GLY A 129 -8.86 21.88 16.25
N THR A 130 -10.02 21.26 16.07
CA THR A 130 -11.31 21.92 15.81
C THR A 130 -12.38 21.40 16.77
N ALA A 131 -13.31 22.28 17.16
CA ALA A 131 -14.51 21.94 17.91
C ALA A 131 -15.73 22.56 17.22
N ALA A 132 -16.92 22.03 17.44
CA ALA A 132 -18.16 22.62 16.95
C ALA A 132 -19.17 22.71 18.10
N GLY A 133 -20.01 23.73 18.08
CA GLY A 133 -20.99 23.98 19.13
C GLY A 133 -22.18 24.79 18.63
N VAL A 134 -23.14 25.00 19.52
CA VAL A 134 -24.31 25.85 19.29
C VAL A 134 -24.30 26.91 20.37
N ILE A 135 -24.37 28.17 19.95
CA ILE A 135 -24.70 29.24 20.87
C ILE A 135 -26.23 29.40 20.78
N ASN A 136 -26.93 29.14 21.88
CA ASN A 136 -28.40 29.19 21.97
C ASN A 136 -28.93 30.17 23.03
N GLY A 137 -28.03 30.97 23.61
CA GLY A 137 -28.35 31.88 24.70
C GLY A 137 -29.26 33.03 24.30
N THR A 138 -29.94 33.57 25.31
CA THR A 138 -30.81 34.74 25.20
C THR A 138 -30.23 35.90 25.99
N ASN A 139 -30.75 37.10 25.76
CA ASN A 139 -30.39 38.29 26.54
C ASN A 139 -30.62 38.17 28.07
N THR A 140 -31.36 37.17 28.53
CA THR A 140 -31.66 36.90 29.94
C THR A 140 -31.09 35.57 30.45
N SER A 141 -30.51 34.77 29.55
CA SER A 141 -29.86 33.49 29.83
C SER A 141 -28.73 33.32 28.81
N PRO A 142 -27.58 33.99 29.02
CA PRO A 142 -26.45 33.87 28.11
C PRO A 142 -25.94 32.43 28.11
N ASP A 143 -25.44 32.02 26.96
CA ASP A 143 -24.87 30.70 26.72
C ASP A 143 -23.39 30.83 26.40
N ALA A 144 -22.59 29.88 26.87
CA ALA A 144 -21.14 29.88 26.76
C ALA A 144 -20.59 28.45 26.79
N ASP A 145 -19.96 28.05 25.70
CA ASP A 145 -19.27 26.78 25.55
C ASP A 145 -17.81 26.93 25.98
N TRP A 146 -17.39 26.20 27.02
CA TRP A 146 -16.06 26.31 27.61
C TRP A 146 -15.13 25.16 27.24
N PHE A 147 -13.94 25.49 26.74
CA PHE A 147 -12.89 24.54 26.38
C PHE A 147 -11.63 24.80 27.23
N ALA A 148 -11.13 23.77 27.90
CA ALA A 148 -9.79 23.82 28.49
C ALA A 148 -8.73 23.73 27.37
N VAL A 149 -7.80 24.68 27.36
CA VAL A 149 -6.71 24.75 26.38
C VAL A 149 -5.37 24.77 27.13
N GLN A 150 -4.41 23.96 26.67
CA GLN A 150 -3.06 23.94 27.24
C GLN A 150 -2.18 24.89 26.45
N LEU A 151 -1.64 25.91 27.12
CA LEU A 151 -0.79 26.93 26.48
C LEU A 151 0.61 26.92 27.09
N THR A 152 1.62 27.16 26.24
CA THR A 152 3.02 27.26 26.65
C THR A 152 3.43 28.73 26.83
N ALA A 153 4.21 29.03 27.87
CA ALA A 153 4.75 30.37 28.08
C ALA A 153 5.56 30.83 26.86
N GLY A 154 5.23 31.99 26.29
CA GLY A 154 5.93 32.60 25.16
C GLY A 154 5.47 32.15 23.78
N ALA A 155 4.64 31.11 23.66
CA ALA A 155 4.04 30.68 22.40
C ALA A 155 2.81 31.54 22.05
N SER A 156 2.66 31.94 20.79
CA SER A 156 1.48 32.70 20.35
C SER A 156 0.43 31.74 19.81
N TYR A 157 -0.85 31.95 20.11
CA TYR A 157 -1.97 31.13 19.64
C TYR A 157 -3.02 32.01 18.96
N SER A 158 -3.75 31.45 18.00
CA SER A 158 -4.98 31.99 17.42
C SER A 158 -6.14 31.03 17.61
N TRP A 159 -7.32 31.58 17.79
CA TRP A 159 -8.58 30.88 17.67
C TRP A 159 -9.44 31.56 16.64
N SER A 160 -10.14 30.77 15.83
CA SER A 160 -11.11 31.27 14.86
C SER A 160 -12.42 30.54 15.03
N MET A 161 -13.49 31.28 15.29
CA MET A 161 -14.86 30.81 15.35
C MET A 161 -15.57 31.23 14.06
N THR A 162 -15.98 30.25 13.26
CA THR A 162 -16.69 30.44 11.99
C THR A 162 -18.15 30.00 12.14
N PRO A 163 -19.14 30.82 11.77
CA PRO A 163 -20.55 30.43 11.80
C PRO A 163 -20.83 29.33 10.75
N VAL A 164 -21.57 28.29 11.11
CA VAL A 164 -21.92 27.14 10.23
C VAL A 164 -23.39 27.17 9.81
N ASN A 165 -24.28 27.64 10.70
CA ASN A 165 -25.68 27.94 10.36
C ASN A 165 -26.12 29.20 11.10
N SER A 166 -26.15 30.33 10.41
CA SER A 166 -26.78 31.55 10.91
C SER A 166 -28.20 31.60 10.35
N PRO A 167 -29.27 31.58 11.17
CA PRO A 167 -30.61 31.81 10.67
C PRO A 167 -30.63 33.13 9.88
N VAL A 168 -31.21 33.11 8.67
CA VAL A 168 -31.41 34.32 7.87
C VAL A 168 -32.15 35.35 8.72
N GLY A 169 -31.42 36.36 9.23
CA GLY A 169 -31.97 37.40 10.11
C GLY A 169 -31.37 37.50 11.53
N ALA A 170 -30.37 36.70 11.91
CA ALA A 170 -29.62 36.91 13.17
C ALA A 170 -28.81 38.22 13.12
N THR A 171 -29.03 39.13 14.09
CA THR A 171 -28.48 40.51 14.08
C THR A 171 -27.30 40.74 15.01
N ALA A 172 -26.68 39.71 15.60
CA ALA A 172 -25.39 39.84 16.29
C ALA A 172 -24.66 38.49 16.36
N GLY A 173 -23.33 38.56 16.52
CA GLY A 173 -22.44 37.41 16.44
C GLY A 173 -21.94 36.94 17.80
N GLY A 174 -21.67 35.63 17.90
CA GLY A 174 -20.97 35.05 19.04
C GLY A 174 -19.56 35.61 19.19
N SER A 175 -19.02 35.53 20.41
CA SER A 175 -17.69 36.05 20.77
C SER A 175 -16.77 34.95 21.31
N LEU A 176 -15.47 35.18 21.22
CA LEU A 176 -14.45 34.35 21.86
C LEU A 176 -13.82 35.09 23.02
N LYS A 177 -13.74 34.44 24.19
CA LYS A 177 -12.97 34.92 25.34
C LYS A 177 -12.00 33.88 25.83
N LEU A 178 -10.96 34.34 26.50
CA LEU A 178 -9.95 33.52 27.14
C LEU A 178 -9.84 33.92 28.60
N TYR A 179 -9.77 32.91 29.45
CA TYR A 179 -9.72 33.01 30.88
C TYR A 179 -8.44 32.36 31.39
N ASP A 180 -7.87 32.93 32.45
CA ASP A 180 -6.75 32.33 33.17
C ASP A 180 -7.17 31.06 33.93
N SER A 181 -6.18 30.37 34.52
CA SER A 181 -6.39 29.16 35.33
C SER A 181 -7.35 29.33 36.52
N SER A 182 -7.59 30.57 36.96
CA SER A 182 -8.51 30.92 38.05
C SER A 182 -9.90 31.33 37.55
N GLY A 183 -10.13 31.32 36.23
CA GLY A 183 -11.40 31.69 35.60
C GLY A 183 -11.60 33.20 35.46
N ASN A 184 -10.54 34.02 35.56
CA ASN A 184 -10.64 35.45 35.27
C ASN A 184 -10.50 35.69 33.77
N ASP A 185 -11.38 36.50 33.19
CA ASP A 185 -11.27 36.93 31.79
C ASP A 185 -10.00 37.76 31.61
N ILE A 186 -9.16 37.34 30.67
CA ILE A 186 -7.87 37.98 30.35
C ILE A 186 -7.85 38.54 28.92
N THR A 187 -9.00 38.59 28.26
CA THR A 187 -9.13 39.18 26.92
C THR A 187 -9.51 40.67 26.98
N SER A 188 -9.01 41.42 26.01
CA SER A 188 -9.44 42.79 25.73
C SER A 188 -9.95 42.87 24.29
N ASP A 189 -10.97 42.07 23.94
CA ASP A 189 -11.43 42.00 22.56
C ASP A 189 -12.22 43.27 22.14
N THR A 190 -11.90 43.79 20.95
CA THR A 190 -12.60 44.90 20.26
C THR A 190 -12.90 44.56 18.79
N SER A 191 -12.86 43.29 18.38
CA SER A 191 -13.05 42.85 17.00
C SER A 191 -14.53 42.71 16.58
N TRP A 192 -15.39 43.63 17.03
CA TRP A 192 -16.80 43.65 16.69
C TRP A 192 -17.06 44.33 15.34
N ASP A 193 -17.78 43.65 14.44
CA ASP A 193 -18.54 44.25 13.35
C ASP A 193 -20.04 44.15 13.67
N ALA A 194 -20.70 45.30 13.73
CA ALA A 194 -22.12 45.46 14.06
C ALA A 194 -23.11 44.93 13.02
N SER A 195 -22.64 44.46 11.86
CA SER A 195 -23.48 44.33 10.68
C SER A 195 -23.83 42.91 10.22
N ALA A 196 -23.17 41.86 10.74
CA ALA A 196 -23.54 40.45 10.57
C ALA A 196 -22.61 39.54 11.40
N TRP A 197 -23.07 38.34 11.80
CA TRP A 197 -22.18 37.32 12.38
C TRP A 197 -21.25 36.75 11.28
N THR A 198 -20.03 37.26 11.21
CA THR A 198 -18.99 36.86 10.25
C THR A 198 -17.91 35.96 10.87
N GLY A 199 -18.06 35.61 12.14
CA GLY A 199 -17.11 34.87 12.95
C GLY A 199 -16.40 35.73 14.01
N ALA A 200 -15.58 35.11 14.85
CA ALA A 200 -14.76 35.77 15.85
C ALA A 200 -13.34 35.21 15.81
N ASN A 201 -12.34 36.06 16.03
CA ASN A 201 -10.94 35.63 16.07
C ASN A 201 -10.28 36.17 17.33
N LEU A 202 -9.52 35.33 18.02
CA LEU A 202 -8.77 35.69 19.21
C LEU A 202 -7.31 35.30 19.04
N SER A 203 -6.37 36.11 19.50
CA SER A 203 -4.97 35.70 19.59
C SER A 203 -4.39 36.03 20.96
N PHE A 204 -3.54 35.15 21.48
CA PHE A 204 -2.95 35.31 22.81
C PHE A 204 -1.53 34.74 22.88
N THR A 205 -0.68 35.30 23.75
CA THR A 205 0.66 34.78 24.04
C THR A 205 0.82 34.72 25.56
N PRO A 206 0.85 33.53 26.19
CA PRO A 206 0.92 33.42 27.65
C PRO A 206 2.29 33.86 28.16
N SER A 207 2.32 34.56 29.30
CA SER A 207 3.57 34.80 30.04
C SER A 207 3.97 33.63 30.94
N ALA A 208 3.04 32.71 31.21
CA ALA A 208 3.22 31.47 31.98
C ALA A 208 2.49 30.32 31.28
N GLY A 209 3.04 29.10 31.35
CA GLY A 209 2.41 27.92 30.77
C GLY A 209 1.38 27.31 31.70
N GLY A 210 0.45 26.54 31.15
CA GLY A 210 -0.56 25.79 31.90
C GLY A 210 -1.93 25.79 31.24
N THR A 211 -2.94 25.39 32.02
CA THR A 211 -4.34 25.38 31.57
C THR A 211 -4.92 26.79 31.56
N TYR A 212 -5.45 27.17 30.41
CA TYR A 212 -6.33 28.32 30.20
C TYR A 212 -7.70 27.80 29.75
N TYR A 213 -8.71 28.67 29.73
CA TYR A 213 -10.04 28.30 29.29
C TYR A 213 -10.55 29.26 28.24
N LEU A 214 -11.04 28.73 27.12
CA LEU A 214 -11.60 29.50 26.03
C LEU A 214 -13.13 29.35 26.08
N SER A 215 -13.87 30.46 26.04
CA SER A 215 -15.32 30.43 25.85
C SER A 215 -15.70 30.85 24.43
N ALA A 216 -16.62 30.13 23.82
CA ALA A 216 -17.43 30.58 22.70
C ALA A 216 -18.81 30.95 23.26
N GLU A 217 -19.18 32.22 23.27
CA GLU A 217 -20.32 32.69 24.04
C GLU A 217 -21.20 33.72 23.32
N THR A 218 -22.46 33.80 23.75
CA THR A 218 -23.40 34.86 23.36
C THR A 218 -22.86 36.25 23.71
N TYR A 219 -23.00 37.20 22.79
CA TYR A 219 -22.70 38.59 23.13
C TYR A 219 -23.87 39.23 23.88
N PHE A 220 -23.56 40.03 24.91
CA PHE A 220 -24.58 40.61 25.78
C PHE A 220 -25.50 41.57 25.01
N GLY A 221 -26.82 41.32 25.08
CA GLY A 221 -27.85 42.21 24.53
C GLY A 221 -28.54 41.73 23.26
N PHE A 222 -28.21 40.53 22.77
CA PHE A 222 -28.82 39.93 21.58
C PHE A 222 -29.38 38.52 21.88
N ASN A 223 -30.22 38.02 20.97
CA ASN A 223 -30.73 36.66 21.01
C ASN A 223 -30.04 35.91 19.88
N ASP A 224 -29.01 35.16 20.21
CA ASP A 224 -28.14 34.52 19.23
C ASP A 224 -28.42 33.03 19.27
N ALA A 225 -28.97 32.51 18.18
CA ALA A 225 -29.16 31.08 17.98
C ALA A 225 -28.41 30.70 16.70
N GLY A 226 -27.34 29.95 16.83
CA GLY A 226 -26.63 29.40 15.67
C GLY A 226 -25.42 28.55 16.02
N SER A 227 -24.98 27.79 15.02
CA SER A 227 -23.87 26.84 15.17
C SER A 227 -22.56 27.46 14.71
N TYR A 228 -21.46 27.04 15.32
CA TYR A 228 -20.13 27.49 14.97
C TYR A 228 -19.14 26.32 14.86
N LEU A 229 -18.09 26.55 14.07
CA LEU A 229 -16.86 25.77 14.04
C LEU A 229 -15.75 26.62 14.67
N LEU A 230 -15.14 26.10 15.72
CA LEU A 230 -14.01 26.69 16.40
C LEU A 230 -12.73 25.96 15.98
N SER A 231 -11.69 26.71 15.66
CA SER A 231 -10.36 26.18 15.37
C SER A 231 -9.33 26.86 16.26
N MET A 232 -8.29 26.12 16.64
CA MET A 232 -7.14 26.63 17.36
C MET A 232 -5.87 26.41 16.53
N SER A 233 -5.04 27.44 16.39
CA SER A 233 -3.71 27.33 15.80
C SER A 233 -2.67 27.98 16.72
N GLU A 234 -1.41 27.57 16.57
CA GLU A 234 -0.28 28.22 17.20
C GLU A 234 0.36 29.17 16.16
N ASN A 235 0.38 30.47 16.46
CA ASN A 235 0.97 31.52 15.63
C ASN A 235 2.49 31.63 15.88
N GLY A 236 3.24 31.93 14.83
CA GLY A 236 4.65 32.33 14.98
C GLY A 236 5.65 31.18 15.08
N ASP A 237 5.19 29.93 15.01
CA ASP A 237 5.98 28.82 14.50
C ASP A 237 5.49 28.60 13.07
N THR A 238 6.22 29.12 12.07
CA THR A 238 6.27 28.40 10.79
C THR A 238 7.47 27.47 10.92
N PRO A 239 7.31 26.20 11.35
CA PRO A 239 8.35 25.22 11.14
C PRO A 239 8.65 25.14 9.65
N THR A 240 9.72 25.80 9.20
CA THR A 240 10.36 25.39 7.96
C THR A 240 11.25 24.23 8.32
N GLY A 241 10.82 23.04 7.92
CA GLY A 241 11.60 21.83 8.11
C GLY A 241 11.10 20.67 7.26
N THR A 242 11.85 19.59 7.30
CA THR A 242 11.62 18.35 6.55
C THR A 242 11.74 17.18 7.52
N ALA A 243 10.71 16.33 7.55
CA ALA A 243 10.79 15.03 8.16
C ALA A 243 11.37 14.06 7.12
N THR A 244 12.44 13.35 7.48
CA THR A 244 13.04 12.34 6.63
C THR A 244 13.16 11.02 7.37
N VAL A 245 13.24 9.94 6.62
CA VAL A 245 13.60 8.62 7.13
C VAL A 245 14.89 8.21 6.44
N ARG A 246 15.86 7.72 7.21
CA ARG A 246 17.14 7.27 6.66
C ARG A 246 17.05 5.85 6.18
N ASP A 247 17.90 5.54 5.22
CA ASP A 247 18.16 4.16 4.86
C ASP A 247 18.75 3.42 6.07
N ALA A 248 18.34 2.17 6.22
CA ALA A 248 18.75 1.30 7.30
C ALA A 248 19.23 -0.05 6.75
N PHE A 249 19.99 -0.76 7.57
CA PHE A 249 20.45 -2.11 7.29
C PHE A 249 20.04 -2.99 8.44
N ALA A 250 19.61 -4.20 8.11
CA ALA A 250 19.26 -5.21 9.08
C ALA A 250 19.71 -6.58 8.59
N THR A 251 19.77 -7.50 9.53
CA THR A 251 20.06 -8.91 9.31
C THR A 251 18.86 -9.69 9.82
N GLU A 252 18.54 -10.81 9.15
CA GLU A 252 17.42 -11.67 9.51
C GLU A 252 17.45 -12.13 10.97
N GLY A 253 16.25 -12.38 11.51
CA GLY A 253 16.01 -12.65 12.93
C GLY A 253 16.26 -11.48 13.89
N GLY A 254 16.62 -10.31 13.34
CA GLY A 254 16.88 -9.09 14.09
C GLY A 254 15.75 -8.06 14.04
N ASN A 255 16.13 -6.81 14.29
CA ASN A 255 15.27 -5.65 14.02
C ASN A 255 16.03 -4.66 13.13
N ALA A 256 15.35 -4.11 12.13
CA ALA A 256 15.79 -2.90 11.47
C ALA A 256 15.54 -1.70 12.37
N LEU A 257 16.61 -0.98 12.74
CA LEU A 257 16.52 0.28 13.49
C LEU A 257 16.41 1.44 12.51
N VAL A 258 15.19 1.84 12.21
CA VAL A 258 14.88 2.90 11.25
C VAL A 258 14.92 4.26 11.93
N GLU A 259 15.81 5.15 11.47
CA GLU A 259 15.98 6.49 12.01
C GLU A 259 15.11 7.51 11.25
N PHE A 260 14.16 8.12 11.97
CA PHE A 260 13.41 9.29 11.54
C PHE A 260 14.15 10.55 12.00
N GLN A 261 14.24 11.55 11.13
CA GLN A 261 14.90 12.82 11.41
C GLN A 261 14.01 14.02 11.11
N LEU A 262 14.17 15.06 11.93
CA LEU A 262 13.75 16.42 11.62
C LEU A 262 15.02 17.22 11.28
N ASP A 263 15.01 17.98 10.19
CA ASP A 263 16.14 18.85 9.80
C ASP A 263 16.37 20.03 10.76
N SER A 264 15.39 20.31 11.63
CA SER A 264 15.44 21.36 12.64
C SER A 264 14.66 20.94 13.89
N ALA A 265 15.22 21.29 15.05
CA ALA A 265 14.60 21.05 16.35
C ALA A 265 13.37 21.96 16.52
N GLN A 266 12.24 21.40 16.94
CA GLN A 266 11.00 22.15 17.16
C GLN A 266 10.82 22.47 18.65
N SER A 267 10.23 23.61 18.99
CA SER A 267 9.92 23.97 20.39
C SER A 267 8.78 23.16 21.00
N HIS A 268 8.11 22.34 20.19
CA HIS A 268 6.94 21.55 20.55
C HIS A 268 7.11 20.10 20.10
N ASN A 269 6.23 19.22 20.57
CA ASN A 269 6.25 17.83 20.14
C ASN A 269 5.78 17.72 18.68
N VAL A 270 6.46 16.92 17.89
CA VAL A 270 6.10 16.59 16.50
C VAL A 270 5.79 15.12 16.42
N THR A 271 4.67 14.74 15.78
CA THR A 271 4.38 13.33 15.51
C THR A 271 4.45 13.06 14.03
N VAL A 272 5.25 12.07 13.64
CA VAL A 272 5.36 11.56 12.27
C VAL A 272 4.64 10.22 12.20
N THR A 273 3.70 10.08 11.28
CA THR A 273 3.05 8.80 10.97
C THR A 273 3.73 8.14 9.78
N TYR A 274 3.81 6.81 9.79
CA TYR A 274 4.48 6.04 8.75
C TYR A 274 3.81 4.69 8.51
N ARG A 275 4.17 4.05 7.39
CA ARG A 275 3.86 2.65 7.09
C ARG A 275 5.04 1.98 6.39
N THR A 276 5.08 0.66 6.40
CA THR A 276 6.00 -0.12 5.55
C THR A 276 5.38 -0.39 4.17
N VAL A 277 6.22 -0.50 3.15
CA VAL A 277 5.86 -0.86 1.78
C VAL A 277 6.84 -1.92 1.29
N SER A 278 6.34 -3.05 0.80
CA SER A 278 7.17 -4.15 0.28
C SER A 278 8.02 -3.68 -0.92
N GLY A 279 9.23 -4.21 -1.00
CA GLY A 279 10.13 -4.07 -2.15
C GLY A 279 10.37 -5.44 -2.77
N THR A 280 11.64 -5.88 -2.83
CA THR A 280 11.94 -7.30 -3.08
C THR A 280 11.64 -8.14 -1.83
N ALA A 281 11.81 -7.54 -0.64
CA ALA A 281 11.33 -8.06 0.64
C ALA A 281 9.83 -7.79 0.81
N THR A 282 9.10 -8.77 1.34
CA THR A 282 7.65 -8.85 1.45
C THR A 282 7.14 -8.99 2.90
N ASP A 283 5.89 -8.58 3.12
CA ASP A 283 5.23 -8.37 4.43
C ASP A 283 4.96 -9.65 5.24
N SER A 284 5.18 -10.82 4.63
CA SER A 284 4.90 -12.14 5.20
C SER A 284 6.04 -13.15 5.02
N GLY A 285 7.02 -12.86 4.17
CA GLY A 285 8.31 -13.57 4.15
C GLY A 285 9.26 -12.95 5.16
N ASP A 286 9.49 -11.63 5.06
CA ASP A 286 10.82 -11.11 5.39
C ASP A 286 10.81 -10.07 6.52
N PHE A 287 9.68 -9.40 6.76
CA PHE A 287 9.52 -8.46 7.87
C PHE A 287 8.08 -8.37 8.36
N THR A 288 7.90 -7.93 9.61
CA THR A 288 6.56 -7.67 10.14
C THR A 288 6.04 -6.31 9.66
N ALA A 289 4.99 -6.33 8.84
CA ALA A 289 4.40 -5.12 8.29
C ALA A 289 3.83 -4.16 9.36
N VAL A 290 4.06 -2.86 9.15
CA VAL A 290 3.44 -1.77 9.91
C VAL A 290 2.48 -1.03 8.97
N SER A 291 1.18 -1.29 9.11
CA SER A 291 0.13 -0.64 8.32
C SER A 291 -0.12 0.81 8.74
N GLU A 292 -0.05 1.08 10.06
CA GLU A 292 -0.19 2.41 10.65
C GLU A 292 0.72 2.56 11.89
N GLY A 293 1.86 3.22 11.70
CA GLY A 293 2.83 3.52 12.75
C GLY A 293 2.90 5.01 13.07
N SER A 294 3.37 5.35 14.28
CA SER A 294 3.68 6.74 14.65
C SER A 294 4.93 6.85 15.50
N VAL A 295 5.65 7.96 15.37
CA VAL A 295 6.80 8.33 16.18
C VAL A 295 6.67 9.78 16.63
N THR A 296 6.79 10.02 17.93
CA THR A 296 6.71 11.36 18.52
C THR A 296 8.10 11.85 18.92
N PHE A 297 8.53 12.94 18.32
CA PHE A 297 9.66 13.76 18.75
C PHE A 297 9.17 14.68 19.85
N LEU A 298 9.83 14.65 21.01
CA LEU A 298 9.62 15.64 22.05
C LEU A 298 10.21 16.98 21.62
N ALA A 299 9.76 18.06 22.24
CA ALA A 299 10.35 19.38 22.03
C ALA A 299 11.89 19.34 22.12
N ASN A 300 12.54 19.92 21.11
CA ASN A 300 13.98 19.97 20.86
C ASN A 300 14.65 18.65 20.45
N GLU A 301 13.89 17.58 20.20
CA GLU A 301 14.42 16.36 19.58
C GLU A 301 14.42 16.46 18.05
N THR A 302 15.46 15.91 17.41
CA THR A 302 15.59 15.89 15.94
C THR A 302 15.79 14.49 15.37
N SER A 303 15.91 13.45 16.21
CA SER A 303 16.06 12.06 15.77
C SER A 303 15.29 11.11 16.69
N LYS A 304 14.68 10.09 16.09
CA LYS A 304 14.05 8.96 16.77
C LYS A 304 14.28 7.69 15.97
N GLN A 305 14.47 6.57 16.67
CA GLN A 305 14.53 5.26 16.05
C GLN A 305 13.26 4.47 16.33
N VAL A 306 12.83 3.71 15.34
CA VAL A 306 11.80 2.69 15.49
C VAL A 306 12.36 1.34 15.05
N ALA A 307 12.08 0.31 15.83
CA ALA A 307 12.43 -1.06 15.48
C ALA A 307 11.32 -1.67 14.63
N ILE A 308 11.70 -2.25 13.48
CA ILE A 308 10.85 -3.09 12.65
C ILE A 308 11.43 -4.50 12.71
N ALA A 309 10.62 -5.48 13.10
CA ALA A 309 11.07 -6.86 13.21
C ALA A 309 11.33 -7.45 11.82
N ILE A 310 12.47 -8.11 11.68
CA ILE A 310 12.85 -8.85 10.47
C ILE A 310 12.64 -10.33 10.78
N THR A 311 11.99 -11.03 9.85
CA THR A 311 11.76 -12.47 9.97
C THR A 311 13.10 -13.19 9.87
N ASP A 312 13.17 -14.36 10.50
CA ASP A 312 14.30 -15.28 10.37
C ASP A 312 13.72 -16.52 9.72
N ASP A 313 14.37 -17.02 8.67
CA ASP A 313 14.13 -18.40 8.27
C ASP A 313 15.43 -19.22 8.30
N ALA A 314 15.57 -20.16 7.38
CA ALA A 314 16.73 -21.05 7.32
C ALA A 314 17.25 -21.20 5.89
N ILE A 315 16.78 -20.35 4.98
CA ILE A 315 17.04 -20.38 3.56
C ILE A 315 18.06 -19.28 3.27
N ALA A 316 19.16 -19.66 2.64
CA ALA A 316 20.14 -18.66 2.24
C ALA A 316 19.61 -17.87 1.03
N GLU A 317 19.40 -16.56 1.22
CA GLU A 317 18.80 -15.67 0.23
C GLU A 317 19.74 -14.53 -0.21
N GLY A 318 19.38 -13.89 -1.32
CA GLY A 318 20.06 -12.67 -1.76
C GLY A 318 19.63 -11.48 -0.92
N SER A 319 20.51 -10.48 -0.73
CA SER A 319 20.12 -9.26 -0.03
C SER A 319 18.97 -8.56 -0.75
N GLU A 320 17.97 -8.16 0.03
CA GLU A 320 16.72 -7.62 -0.45
C GLU A 320 16.34 -6.32 0.28
N ASN A 321 15.25 -5.66 -0.13
CA ASN A 321 14.82 -4.44 0.50
C ASN A 321 13.30 -4.28 0.63
N PHE A 322 12.90 -3.51 1.65
CA PHE A 322 11.58 -2.89 1.75
C PHE A 322 11.72 -1.39 2.03
N TYR A 323 10.61 -0.68 2.07
CA TYR A 323 10.60 0.77 2.26
C TYR A 323 9.76 1.18 3.48
N VAL A 324 10.19 2.25 4.14
CA VAL A 324 9.39 2.96 5.15
C VAL A 324 8.94 4.28 4.54
N GLN A 325 7.63 4.48 4.48
CA GLN A 325 7.00 5.67 3.90
C GLN A 325 6.43 6.54 5.01
N ILE A 326 6.81 7.82 5.05
CA ILE A 326 6.13 8.81 5.89
C ILE A 326 4.75 9.10 5.26
N THR A 327 3.69 8.92 6.05
CA THR A 327 2.29 9.11 5.63
C THR A 327 1.70 10.42 6.12
N GLY A 328 2.31 11.06 7.11
CA GLY A 328 1.82 12.31 7.68
C GLY A 328 2.74 12.86 8.75
N VAL A 329 2.60 14.15 9.03
CA VAL A 329 3.28 14.83 10.12
C VAL A 329 2.32 15.81 10.78
N SER A 330 2.25 15.80 12.11
CA SER A 330 1.42 16.71 12.91
C SER A 330 2.26 17.53 13.89
N GLY A 331 1.74 18.70 14.29
CA GLY A 331 2.44 19.63 15.20
C GLY A 331 3.27 20.71 14.48
N GLY A 332 3.13 20.86 13.16
CA GLY A 332 3.78 21.89 12.35
C GLY A 332 3.38 21.79 10.87
N GLN A 333 3.53 22.87 10.10
CA GLN A 333 3.41 22.85 8.63
C GLN A 333 4.70 22.24 8.02
N LEU A 334 4.98 20.97 8.29
CA LEU A 334 6.07 20.24 7.67
C LEU A 334 5.63 19.78 6.27
N SER A 335 6.43 20.08 5.25
CA SER A 335 6.17 19.61 3.90
C SER A 335 6.67 18.17 3.79
N ALA A 336 5.86 17.21 4.24
CA ALA A 336 5.97 15.85 3.72
C ALA A 336 5.32 15.88 2.35
N SER A 337 6.09 16.06 1.29
CA SER A 337 5.64 15.58 -0.02
C SER A 337 5.26 14.11 0.18
N ASN A 338 3.99 13.74 -0.03
CA ASN A 338 3.56 12.34 -0.04
C ASN A 338 4.58 11.51 -0.84
N GLY A 339 5.33 10.62 -0.18
CA GLY A 339 6.38 9.81 -0.82
C GLY A 339 7.83 10.07 -0.38
N ILE A 340 8.09 10.51 0.85
CA ILE A 340 9.43 10.40 1.43
C ILE A 340 9.62 8.95 1.89
N PHE A 341 10.62 8.27 1.31
CA PHE A 341 10.97 6.88 1.58
C PHE A 341 12.36 6.77 2.19
N GLY A 342 12.52 5.80 3.09
CA GLY A 342 13.81 5.25 3.49
C GLY A 342 13.82 3.79 3.08
N SER A 343 14.93 3.33 2.50
CA SER A 343 15.09 1.92 2.13
C SER A 343 15.71 1.16 3.30
N VAL A 344 15.12 0.02 3.64
CA VAL A 344 15.72 -0.93 4.58
C VAL A 344 16.26 -2.08 3.75
N THR A 345 17.57 -2.28 3.77
CA THR A 345 18.21 -3.45 3.17
C THR A 345 18.32 -4.55 4.22
N VAL A 346 17.78 -5.71 3.89
CA VAL A 346 17.88 -6.93 4.71
C VAL A 346 18.94 -7.82 4.09
N THR A 347 19.88 -8.25 4.93
CA THR A 347 20.87 -9.26 4.57
C THR A 347 20.50 -10.56 5.26
N ASP A 348 20.52 -11.64 4.49
CA ASP A 348 20.45 -12.99 5.02
C ASP A 348 21.53 -13.24 6.09
N ASN A 349 21.14 -13.94 7.14
CA ASN A 349 21.98 -14.32 8.28
C ASN A 349 22.44 -15.78 8.21
N ASP A 350 21.86 -16.55 7.29
CA ASP A 350 22.18 -17.94 7.07
C ASP A 350 23.48 -18.06 6.27
N SER A 351 24.18 -19.16 6.54
CA SER A 351 25.27 -19.57 5.69
C SER A 351 24.67 -20.43 4.60
N ALA A 352 24.95 -20.12 3.33
CA ALA A 352 24.81 -21.07 2.22
C ALA A 352 25.20 -22.48 2.72
N ASP A 353 24.27 -23.43 2.74
CA ASP A 353 24.56 -24.77 3.25
C ASP A 353 25.44 -25.47 2.21
N PRO A 354 26.74 -25.68 2.47
CA PRO A 354 27.60 -26.33 1.49
C PRO A 354 27.19 -27.80 1.24
N ASN A 355 26.26 -28.35 2.03
CA ASN A 355 25.74 -29.70 1.90
C ASN A 355 24.38 -29.80 1.20
N GLY A 356 23.75 -28.66 0.87
CA GLY A 356 22.43 -28.58 0.23
C GLY A 356 21.24 -28.91 1.12
N LEU A 357 20.05 -28.50 0.67
CA LEU A 357 18.76 -28.68 1.31
C LEU A 357 18.10 -30.01 0.93
N THR A 358 17.17 -30.45 1.77
CA THR A 358 16.22 -31.52 1.41
C THR A 358 14.80 -30.96 1.46
N LEU A 359 14.18 -30.81 0.30
CA LEU A 359 12.86 -30.20 0.14
C LEU A 359 11.83 -31.22 -0.33
N THR A 360 10.59 -31.08 0.12
CA THR A 360 9.48 -31.93 -0.32
C THR A 360 8.22 -31.09 -0.45
N GLY A 361 7.73 -30.96 -1.68
CA GLY A 361 6.44 -30.33 -1.94
C GLY A 361 5.26 -31.22 -1.57
N THR A 362 4.08 -30.65 -1.64
CA THR A 362 2.82 -31.22 -1.17
C THR A 362 2.02 -31.81 -2.34
N ALA A 363 0.69 -31.77 -2.29
CA ALA A 363 -0.16 -32.16 -3.41
C ALA A 363 -0.77 -30.93 -4.13
N GLY A 364 -0.44 -29.72 -3.66
CA GLY A 364 -0.87 -28.46 -4.24
C GLY A 364 0.16 -27.92 -5.23
N ALA A 365 -0.08 -26.72 -5.75
CA ALA A 365 0.96 -26.02 -6.50
C ALA A 365 1.96 -25.42 -5.51
N ASP A 366 3.20 -25.92 -5.52
CA ASP A 366 4.25 -25.51 -4.62
C ASP A 366 5.33 -24.68 -5.33
N THR A 367 6.02 -23.82 -4.57
CA THR A 367 7.26 -23.17 -4.99
C THR A 367 8.38 -23.69 -4.12
N LEU A 368 9.39 -24.32 -4.73
CA LEU A 368 10.51 -24.95 -4.02
C LEU A 368 11.83 -24.30 -4.50
N LEU A 369 12.61 -23.78 -3.56
CA LEU A 369 13.87 -23.07 -3.82
C LEU A 369 15.02 -23.78 -3.08
N GLY A 370 15.96 -24.38 -3.82
CA GLY A 370 17.10 -25.14 -3.28
C GLY A 370 18.24 -24.25 -2.75
N GLY A 371 18.55 -23.17 -3.47
CA GLY A 371 19.57 -22.20 -3.08
C GLY A 371 20.98 -22.62 -3.49
N ASP A 372 21.91 -22.53 -2.54
CA ASP A 372 23.30 -22.97 -2.72
C ASP A 372 23.49 -24.35 -2.07
N GLY A 373 24.32 -25.21 -2.66
CA GLY A 373 24.61 -26.54 -2.13
C GLY A 373 24.15 -27.64 -3.06
N ALA A 374 24.28 -28.91 -2.70
CA ALA A 374 23.79 -30.01 -3.52
C ALA A 374 22.41 -30.46 -3.01
N ASP A 375 21.35 -29.94 -3.60
CA ASP A 375 20.00 -30.07 -3.09
C ASP A 375 19.34 -31.39 -3.50
N THR A 376 18.45 -31.88 -2.64
CA THR A 376 17.54 -32.99 -2.93
C THR A 376 16.11 -32.49 -2.83
N ILE A 377 15.43 -32.37 -3.97
CA ILE A 377 14.08 -31.81 -4.06
C ILE A 377 13.11 -32.88 -4.55
N THR A 378 12.03 -33.12 -3.82
CA THR A 378 10.90 -33.94 -4.27
C THR A 378 9.69 -33.03 -4.53
N SER A 379 9.14 -33.03 -5.75
CA SER A 379 8.10 -32.04 -6.12
C SER A 379 6.77 -32.25 -5.40
N GLY A 380 6.31 -33.51 -5.29
CA GLY A 380 4.92 -33.79 -4.97
C GLY A 380 3.97 -33.61 -6.17
N ASN A 381 2.66 -33.79 -5.96
CA ASN A 381 1.66 -33.58 -7.02
C ASN A 381 1.28 -32.10 -7.12
N GLY A 382 0.76 -31.67 -8.27
CA GLY A 382 0.34 -30.28 -8.49
C GLY A 382 1.18 -29.63 -9.58
N ASN A 383 0.92 -28.36 -9.90
CA ASN A 383 1.76 -27.65 -10.87
C ASN A 383 2.82 -26.88 -10.09
N ASP A 384 4.04 -27.41 -10.06
CA ASP A 384 5.09 -26.90 -9.16
C ASP A 384 6.11 -26.06 -9.91
N SER A 385 6.65 -25.05 -9.21
CA SER A 385 7.76 -24.22 -9.69
C SER A 385 8.99 -24.50 -8.84
N ILE A 386 10.01 -25.09 -9.44
CA ILE A 386 11.23 -25.54 -8.75
C ILE A 386 12.45 -24.80 -9.31
N VAL A 387 13.25 -24.22 -8.42
CA VAL A 387 14.56 -23.65 -8.75
C VAL A 387 15.59 -24.25 -7.79
N ALA A 388 16.47 -25.13 -8.27
CA ALA A 388 17.45 -25.80 -7.42
C ALA A 388 18.62 -24.86 -7.09
N GLY A 389 19.35 -24.34 -8.08
CA GLY A 389 20.21 -23.17 -7.88
C GLY A 389 21.69 -23.45 -8.17
N LEU A 390 22.57 -23.25 -7.18
CA LEU A 390 24.01 -23.52 -7.32
C LEU A 390 24.34 -24.87 -6.69
N GLY A 391 24.64 -25.88 -7.49
CA GLY A 391 24.67 -27.19 -6.88
C GLY A 391 24.90 -28.32 -7.82
N LYS A 392 25.03 -29.53 -7.28
CA LYS A 392 24.77 -30.72 -8.10
C LYS A 392 23.48 -31.31 -7.57
N ASP A 393 22.39 -30.87 -8.17
CA ASP A 393 21.09 -31.03 -7.56
C ASP A 393 20.40 -32.28 -8.08
N TYR A 394 19.56 -32.87 -7.22
CA TYR A 394 18.70 -33.99 -7.56
C TYR A 394 17.24 -33.56 -7.37
N ILE A 395 16.52 -33.44 -8.48
CA ILE A 395 15.11 -33.05 -8.51
C ILE A 395 14.28 -34.24 -9.00
N ASP A 396 13.36 -34.69 -8.15
CA ASP A 396 12.53 -35.86 -8.37
C ASP A 396 11.04 -35.50 -8.34
N ALA A 397 10.44 -35.43 -9.53
CA ALA A 397 9.00 -35.36 -9.72
C ALA A 397 8.43 -36.69 -10.26
N SER A 398 9.20 -37.78 -10.20
CA SER A 398 8.81 -39.06 -10.78
C SER A 398 7.54 -39.63 -10.14
N GLY A 399 6.60 -40.04 -10.99
CA GLY A 399 5.31 -40.59 -10.57
C GLY A 399 4.33 -39.58 -9.96
N THR A 400 4.64 -38.28 -10.04
CA THR A 400 3.73 -37.21 -9.62
C THR A 400 2.97 -36.63 -10.81
N THR A 401 1.79 -36.06 -10.56
CA THR A 401 0.95 -35.40 -11.59
C THR A 401 1.10 -33.89 -11.56
N GLY A 402 0.71 -33.24 -12.66
CA GLY A 402 0.63 -31.79 -12.83
C GLY A 402 1.88 -31.24 -13.52
N ASP A 403 1.64 -30.30 -14.45
CA ASP A 403 2.69 -29.70 -15.28
C ASP A 403 3.73 -28.96 -14.41
N LYS A 404 4.98 -29.40 -14.44
CA LYS A 404 6.09 -28.84 -13.65
C LYS A 404 6.88 -27.80 -14.44
N TYR A 405 7.36 -26.79 -13.74
CA TYR A 405 8.44 -25.92 -14.19
C TYR A 405 9.67 -26.16 -13.31
N ILE A 406 10.75 -26.70 -13.90
CA ILE A 406 11.96 -27.06 -13.15
C ILE A 406 13.18 -26.37 -13.76
N ASN A 407 13.98 -25.71 -12.91
CA ASN A 407 15.27 -25.13 -13.26
C ASN A 407 16.37 -25.69 -12.35
N GLY A 408 17.30 -26.49 -12.91
CA GLY A 408 18.43 -27.09 -12.21
C GLY A 408 19.45 -26.04 -11.78
N GLY A 409 19.93 -25.24 -12.73
CA GLY A 409 20.76 -24.07 -12.44
C GLY A 409 22.20 -24.25 -12.89
N ASN A 410 23.16 -24.30 -11.96
CA ASN A 410 24.58 -24.37 -12.29
C ASN A 410 25.25 -25.61 -11.68
N GLN A 411 26.19 -26.16 -12.44
CA GLN A 411 26.87 -27.45 -12.28
C GLN A 411 25.96 -28.61 -12.71
N GLY A 412 26.30 -29.85 -12.33
CA GLY A 412 25.73 -31.03 -12.98
C GLY A 412 24.52 -31.55 -12.21
N ASP A 413 23.34 -31.35 -12.79
CA ASP A 413 22.05 -31.61 -12.15
C ASP A 413 21.36 -32.86 -12.70
N THR A 414 20.51 -33.48 -11.89
CA THR A 414 19.63 -34.59 -12.30
C THR A 414 18.18 -34.18 -12.12
N ILE A 415 17.41 -34.19 -13.21
CA ILE A 415 16.00 -33.80 -13.24
C ILE A 415 15.16 -34.98 -13.74
N LEU A 416 14.16 -35.37 -12.96
CA LEU A 416 13.10 -36.32 -13.34
C LEU A 416 11.76 -35.56 -13.39
N GLY A 417 11.20 -35.30 -14.57
CA GLY A 417 10.02 -34.46 -14.81
C GLY A 417 8.71 -35.08 -14.33
N GLY A 418 8.49 -36.36 -14.63
CA GLY A 418 7.38 -37.13 -14.07
C GLY A 418 6.27 -37.41 -15.07
N LEU A 419 5.04 -37.03 -14.72
CA LEU A 419 3.86 -37.21 -15.57
C LEU A 419 3.34 -35.84 -15.99
N ASP A 420 2.54 -35.82 -17.06
CA ASP A 420 1.96 -34.61 -17.66
C ASP A 420 3.01 -33.77 -18.42
N ASN A 421 2.73 -32.53 -18.80
CA ASN A 421 3.59 -31.82 -19.76
C ASN A 421 4.51 -30.84 -19.04
N ASP A 422 5.79 -31.19 -18.95
CA ASP A 422 6.73 -30.44 -18.12
C ASP A 422 7.63 -29.50 -18.92
N GLU A 423 8.07 -28.42 -18.28
CA GLU A 423 9.14 -27.57 -18.77
C GLU A 423 10.39 -27.73 -17.89
N LEU A 424 11.41 -28.39 -18.45
CA LEU A 424 12.60 -28.80 -17.71
C LEU A 424 13.83 -28.05 -18.23
N ARG A 425 14.50 -27.29 -17.38
CA ARG A 425 15.67 -26.49 -17.73
C ARG A 425 16.86 -26.92 -16.89
N ALA A 426 17.81 -27.62 -17.49
CA ALA A 426 19.01 -28.09 -16.80
C ALA A 426 19.94 -26.94 -16.39
N GLY A 427 20.31 -26.08 -17.34
CA GLY A 427 21.11 -24.89 -17.04
C GLY A 427 22.55 -25.00 -17.53
N LYS A 428 23.54 -24.99 -16.63
CA LYS A 428 24.95 -25.10 -17.01
C LYS A 428 25.60 -26.29 -16.32
N GLY A 429 26.17 -27.23 -17.06
CA GLY A 429 27.02 -28.23 -16.44
C GLY A 429 27.11 -29.52 -17.23
N LEU A 430 26.94 -30.62 -16.50
CA LEU A 430 26.83 -31.96 -17.07
C LEU A 430 25.54 -32.51 -16.50
N ASP A 431 24.46 -32.29 -17.23
CA ASP A 431 23.12 -32.47 -16.70
C ASP A 431 22.47 -33.74 -17.24
N SER A 432 21.54 -34.31 -16.46
CA SER A 432 20.74 -35.46 -16.82
C SER A 432 19.26 -35.14 -16.68
N ILE A 433 18.52 -35.13 -17.78
CA ILE A 433 17.09 -34.83 -17.82
C ILE A 433 16.32 -36.07 -18.28
N VAL A 434 15.24 -36.39 -17.56
CA VAL A 434 14.22 -37.34 -17.98
C VAL A 434 12.88 -36.63 -17.96
N GLY A 435 12.21 -36.49 -19.11
CA GLY A 435 10.87 -35.92 -19.23
C GLY A 435 9.86 -36.77 -18.50
N GLY A 436 9.55 -37.94 -19.06
CA GLY A 436 8.69 -38.93 -18.44
C GLY A 436 7.53 -39.28 -19.34
N THR A 437 6.31 -38.98 -18.92
CA THR A 437 5.12 -39.17 -19.78
C THR A 437 4.42 -37.86 -19.99
N GLY A 438 3.98 -37.57 -21.21
CA GLY A 438 3.40 -36.27 -21.56
C GLY A 438 4.27 -35.61 -22.64
N ASN A 439 3.91 -34.41 -23.08
CA ASN A 439 4.68 -33.71 -24.10
C ASN A 439 5.62 -32.72 -23.41
N ASP A 440 6.85 -33.14 -23.17
CA ASP A 440 7.79 -32.38 -22.37
C ASP A 440 8.60 -31.41 -23.23
N THR A 441 8.96 -30.26 -22.66
CA THR A 441 9.91 -29.31 -23.25
C THR A 441 11.17 -29.26 -22.40
N MET A 442 12.28 -29.76 -22.94
CA MET A 442 13.53 -29.92 -22.21
C MET A 442 14.63 -29.02 -22.78
N PHE A 443 15.19 -28.14 -21.95
CA PHE A 443 16.30 -27.27 -22.30
C PHE A 443 17.59 -27.81 -21.70
N SER A 444 18.49 -28.32 -22.56
CA SER A 444 19.78 -28.85 -22.10
C SER A 444 20.70 -27.77 -21.54
N GLY A 445 20.65 -26.56 -22.10
CA GLY A 445 21.50 -25.47 -21.69
C GLY A 445 22.94 -25.59 -22.21
N LEU A 446 23.94 -25.34 -21.33
CA LEU A 446 25.36 -25.39 -21.66
C LEU A 446 25.98 -26.62 -21.03
N GLY A 447 26.63 -27.49 -21.81
CA GLY A 447 27.15 -28.71 -21.24
C GLY A 447 27.30 -29.87 -22.20
N ARG A 448 27.56 -31.04 -21.60
CA ARG A 448 27.57 -32.34 -22.27
C ARG A 448 26.39 -33.17 -21.75
N ASP A 449 25.19 -32.66 -21.93
CA ASP A 449 24.02 -33.12 -21.17
C ASP A 449 23.41 -34.39 -21.78
N THR A 450 22.68 -35.15 -20.99
CA THR A 450 21.90 -36.31 -21.44
C THR A 450 20.42 -36.05 -21.25
N MET A 451 19.61 -36.32 -22.28
CA MET A 451 18.16 -36.14 -22.24
C MET A 451 17.44 -37.41 -22.70
N ILE A 452 16.39 -37.78 -21.97
CA ILE A 452 15.42 -38.83 -22.29
C ILE A 452 14.04 -38.16 -22.30
N GLY A 453 13.31 -38.22 -23.41
CA GLY A 453 11.95 -37.67 -23.49
C GLY A 453 10.93 -38.56 -22.81
N GLY A 454 10.96 -39.85 -23.13
CA GLY A 454 9.99 -40.81 -22.65
C GLY A 454 8.78 -40.93 -23.58
N ASP A 455 7.59 -41.05 -23.00
CA ASP A 455 6.34 -41.23 -23.75
C ASP A 455 5.73 -39.87 -24.05
N GLY A 456 5.65 -39.46 -25.31
CA GLY A 456 5.16 -38.12 -25.61
C GLY A 456 5.45 -37.68 -27.03
N ALA A 457 5.09 -36.45 -27.34
CA ALA A 457 5.68 -35.68 -28.43
C ALA A 457 6.54 -34.57 -27.80
N ASP A 458 7.82 -34.89 -27.61
CA ASP A 458 8.72 -34.08 -26.81
C ASP A 458 9.48 -33.05 -27.64
N VAL A 459 9.86 -31.95 -27.00
CA VAL A 459 10.67 -30.89 -27.59
C VAL A 459 12.02 -30.83 -26.86
N PHE A 460 13.07 -31.25 -27.55
CA PHE A 460 14.44 -31.15 -27.08
C PHE A 460 15.03 -29.82 -27.54
N VAL A 461 15.16 -28.86 -26.62
CA VAL A 461 15.74 -27.54 -26.89
C VAL A 461 17.22 -27.53 -26.54
N VAL A 462 18.05 -27.34 -27.56
CA VAL A 462 19.52 -27.29 -27.43
C VAL A 462 20.06 -25.94 -27.88
N ARG A 463 21.24 -25.55 -27.38
CA ARG A 463 21.90 -24.31 -27.79
C ARG A 463 22.82 -24.52 -28.99
N GLY A 464 22.68 -23.64 -29.99
CA GLY A 464 23.76 -23.32 -30.92
C GLY A 464 24.73 -22.28 -30.33
N PHE A 465 25.69 -21.81 -31.14
CA PHE A 465 26.70 -20.84 -30.71
C PHE A 465 26.07 -19.57 -30.16
N ASP A 466 26.47 -19.20 -28.95
CA ASP A 466 26.11 -17.94 -28.30
C ASP A 466 27.37 -17.11 -28.05
N ALA A 467 27.41 -15.91 -28.64
CA ALA A 467 28.55 -15.00 -28.50
C ALA A 467 28.81 -14.56 -27.04
N ARG A 468 27.83 -14.70 -26.15
CA ARG A 468 27.97 -14.43 -24.71
C ARG A 468 28.77 -15.51 -23.98
N PHE A 469 28.87 -16.71 -24.55
CA PHE A 469 29.57 -17.86 -23.96
C PHE A 469 30.60 -18.45 -24.94
N PRO A 470 31.63 -17.68 -25.35
CA PRO A 470 32.62 -18.15 -26.30
C PRO A 470 33.40 -19.34 -25.72
N GLY A 471 33.39 -20.46 -26.43
CA GLY A 471 34.08 -21.69 -26.01
C GLY A 471 33.29 -22.57 -25.04
N ALA A 472 31.99 -22.30 -24.85
CA ALA A 472 31.11 -23.23 -24.15
C ALA A 472 31.08 -24.60 -24.87
N ILE A 473 31.00 -25.66 -24.07
CA ILE A 473 30.76 -27.01 -24.58
C ILE A 473 29.25 -27.13 -24.85
N LEU A 474 28.90 -27.58 -26.06
CA LEU A 474 27.54 -27.69 -26.56
C LEU A 474 27.37 -29.07 -27.20
N GLU A 475 27.49 -30.13 -26.41
CA GLU A 475 27.50 -31.52 -26.87
C GLU A 475 26.41 -32.37 -26.20
N PRO A 476 25.12 -32.02 -26.34
CA PRO A 476 24.04 -32.80 -25.74
C PRO A 476 23.85 -34.15 -26.47
N THR A 477 23.42 -35.14 -25.69
CA THR A 477 23.03 -36.47 -26.17
C THR A 477 21.57 -36.73 -25.86
N ILE A 478 20.77 -37.01 -26.88
CA ILE A 478 19.38 -37.41 -26.76
C ILE A 478 19.29 -38.93 -26.93
N MET A 479 18.68 -39.60 -25.96
CA MET A 479 18.79 -41.05 -25.81
C MET A 479 17.69 -41.85 -26.51
N ASP A 480 16.51 -41.29 -26.72
CA ASP A 480 15.31 -42.03 -27.14
C ASP A 480 14.45 -41.31 -28.20
N PHE A 481 15.00 -40.30 -28.88
CA PHE A 481 14.31 -39.49 -29.88
C PHE A 481 13.51 -40.33 -30.92
N VAL A 482 12.21 -40.04 -31.03
CA VAL A 482 11.26 -40.67 -31.95
C VAL A 482 10.98 -39.74 -33.13
N ALA A 483 11.63 -40.02 -34.26
CA ALA A 483 11.45 -39.22 -35.47
C ALA A 483 9.98 -39.15 -35.94
N GLY A 484 9.55 -37.94 -36.33
CA GLY A 484 8.17 -37.62 -36.71
C GLY A 484 7.18 -37.50 -35.55
N VAL A 485 7.63 -37.71 -34.31
CA VAL A 485 6.85 -37.47 -33.08
C VAL A 485 7.52 -36.36 -32.28
N ASP A 486 8.80 -36.52 -31.98
CA ASP A 486 9.59 -35.54 -31.23
C ASP A 486 10.18 -34.47 -32.14
N VAL A 487 10.58 -33.35 -31.53
CA VAL A 487 11.18 -32.21 -32.20
C VAL A 487 12.51 -31.83 -31.53
N LEU A 488 13.55 -31.70 -32.33
CA LEU A 488 14.81 -31.07 -31.94
C LEU A 488 14.76 -29.58 -32.30
N ALA A 489 14.68 -28.73 -31.28
CA ALA A 489 14.66 -27.27 -31.43
C ALA A 489 16.05 -26.68 -31.10
N ILE A 490 16.62 -25.92 -32.03
CA ILE A 490 17.99 -25.40 -31.88
C ILE A 490 17.96 -23.88 -31.72
N GLN A 491 18.50 -23.37 -30.62
CA GLN A 491 18.57 -21.94 -30.34
C GLN A 491 19.73 -21.28 -31.10
N GLY A 492 19.53 -20.04 -31.53
CA GLY A 492 20.60 -19.22 -32.15
C GLY A 492 21.00 -19.64 -33.56
N VAL A 493 20.11 -20.33 -34.29
CA VAL A 493 20.35 -20.76 -35.68
C VAL A 493 19.19 -20.36 -36.58
N THR A 494 19.48 -20.30 -37.88
CA THR A 494 18.50 -20.06 -38.94
C THR A 494 18.07 -21.36 -39.63
N GLN A 495 16.90 -21.34 -40.29
CA GLN A 495 16.43 -22.50 -41.06
C GLN A 495 17.40 -22.94 -42.18
N ALA A 496 18.16 -21.99 -42.74
CA ALA A 496 19.17 -22.28 -43.75
C ALA A 496 20.36 -23.06 -43.16
N GLU A 497 20.79 -22.70 -41.96
CA GLU A 497 21.85 -23.42 -41.23
C GLU A 497 21.40 -24.83 -40.85
N ILE A 498 20.15 -24.99 -40.41
CA ILE A 498 19.56 -26.31 -40.14
C ILE A 498 19.56 -27.17 -41.41
N SER A 499 19.08 -26.62 -42.52
CA SER A 499 19.05 -27.35 -43.80
C SER A 499 20.45 -27.79 -44.26
N ALA A 500 21.46 -26.92 -44.06
CA ALA A 500 22.84 -27.24 -44.37
C ALA A 500 23.44 -28.31 -43.44
N ALA A 501 23.13 -28.25 -42.14
CA ALA A 501 23.57 -29.23 -41.15
C ALA A 501 22.94 -30.60 -41.41
N LEU A 502 21.63 -30.66 -41.69
CA LEU A 502 20.93 -31.89 -42.04
C LEU A 502 21.50 -32.56 -43.29
N ALA A 503 21.97 -31.79 -44.28
CA ALA A 503 22.64 -32.33 -45.46
C ALA A 503 24.04 -32.91 -45.17
N GLN A 504 24.63 -32.58 -44.02
CA GLN A 504 25.97 -32.97 -43.60
C GLN A 504 26.00 -33.87 -42.36
N GLN A 505 24.84 -34.20 -41.78
CA GLN A 505 24.72 -35.08 -40.63
C GLN A 505 25.47 -36.40 -40.87
N GLN A 506 26.04 -36.97 -39.82
CA GLN A 506 26.78 -38.23 -39.90
C GLN A 506 26.04 -39.31 -39.14
N THR A 507 26.18 -40.56 -39.59
CA THR A 507 25.77 -41.73 -38.82
C THR A 507 27.02 -42.37 -38.23
N VAL A 508 27.23 -42.24 -36.92
CA VAL A 508 28.40 -42.77 -36.22
C VAL A 508 27.94 -43.85 -35.25
N SER A 509 28.42 -45.08 -35.45
CA SER A 509 28.09 -46.23 -34.59
C SER A 509 26.59 -46.51 -34.39
N GLY A 510 25.75 -46.14 -35.38
CA GLY A 510 24.30 -46.32 -35.32
C GLY A 510 23.52 -45.17 -34.69
N ASN A 511 24.19 -44.04 -34.43
CA ASN A 511 23.60 -42.80 -33.93
C ASN A 511 23.71 -41.69 -34.99
N VAL A 512 22.81 -40.69 -34.95
CA VAL A 512 22.98 -39.46 -35.72
C VAL A 512 23.85 -38.49 -34.94
N GLU A 513 24.85 -37.92 -35.59
CA GLU A 513 25.59 -36.75 -35.12
C GLU A 513 25.29 -35.56 -36.03
N LEU A 514 24.70 -34.50 -35.45
CA LEU A 514 24.35 -33.26 -36.12
C LEU A 514 25.23 -32.12 -35.59
N SER A 515 26.21 -31.71 -36.39
CA SER A 515 27.02 -30.52 -36.07
C SER A 515 26.39 -29.27 -36.67
N ILE A 516 26.08 -28.28 -35.84
CA ILE A 516 25.45 -27.03 -36.27
C ILE A 516 25.84 -25.88 -35.35
N SER A 517 26.28 -24.76 -35.93
CA SER A 517 26.61 -23.54 -35.20
C SER A 517 27.45 -23.81 -33.94
N GLY A 518 28.54 -24.58 -34.05
CA GLY A 518 29.43 -24.90 -32.92
C GLY A 518 28.91 -25.94 -31.91
N ALA A 519 27.64 -26.35 -31.99
CA ALA A 519 27.11 -27.48 -31.22
C ALA A 519 27.27 -28.79 -31.99
N THR A 520 27.38 -29.90 -31.26
CA THR A 520 27.32 -31.26 -31.81
C THR A 520 26.29 -32.07 -31.04
N VAL A 521 25.12 -32.27 -31.63
CA VAL A 521 24.01 -33.01 -31.02
C VAL A 521 24.12 -34.47 -31.43
N THR A 522 24.12 -35.37 -30.45
CA THR A 522 24.11 -36.81 -30.70
C THR A 522 22.72 -37.37 -30.41
N LEU A 523 22.12 -38.10 -31.35
CA LEU A 523 20.83 -38.77 -31.18
C LEU A 523 21.04 -40.28 -31.28
N ILE A 524 20.80 -40.96 -30.17
CA ILE A 524 21.08 -42.39 -30.03
C ILE A 524 20.04 -43.22 -30.78
N GLY A 525 20.50 -44.28 -31.45
CA GLY A 525 19.63 -45.27 -32.10
C GLY A 525 18.91 -44.78 -33.36
N LEU A 526 19.17 -43.55 -33.80
CA LEU A 526 18.63 -42.99 -35.02
C LEU A 526 19.62 -43.12 -36.19
N SER A 527 19.13 -43.39 -37.39
CA SER A 527 19.97 -43.48 -38.60
C SER A 527 20.03 -42.19 -39.41
N THR A 528 19.00 -41.34 -39.35
CA THR A 528 18.92 -40.05 -40.04
C THR A 528 17.85 -39.16 -39.41
N LEU A 529 18.05 -37.84 -39.47
CA LEU A 529 17.04 -36.81 -39.25
C LEU A 529 16.56 -36.22 -40.58
N SER A 530 15.34 -35.73 -40.60
CA SER A 530 14.73 -34.98 -41.70
C SER A 530 14.41 -33.55 -41.30
N SER A 531 13.95 -32.74 -42.26
CA SER A 531 13.50 -31.38 -42.00
C SER A 531 12.19 -31.29 -41.20
N ALA A 532 11.50 -32.41 -40.95
CA ALA A 532 10.33 -32.45 -40.08
C ALA A 532 10.71 -32.60 -38.60
N ASP A 533 11.91 -33.11 -38.32
CA ASP A 533 12.36 -33.46 -36.97
C ASP A 533 13.15 -32.33 -36.29
N VAL A 534 13.60 -31.33 -37.06
CA VAL A 534 14.49 -30.27 -36.58
C VAL A 534 13.99 -28.89 -36.99
N VAL A 535 13.89 -27.99 -36.01
CA VAL A 535 13.42 -26.61 -36.20
C VAL A 535 14.33 -25.59 -35.53
N ALA A 536 14.23 -24.33 -35.94
CA ALA A 536 14.82 -23.24 -35.17
C ALA A 536 13.96 -23.02 -33.93
N ALA A 537 14.56 -22.92 -32.76
CA ALA A 537 13.81 -22.75 -31.51
C ALA A 537 12.94 -21.47 -31.50
N SER A 538 13.37 -20.45 -32.25
CA SER A 538 12.59 -19.22 -32.45
C SER A 538 11.24 -19.44 -33.14
N ASP A 539 11.08 -20.51 -33.94
CA ASP A 539 9.82 -20.85 -34.60
C ASP A 539 8.77 -21.37 -33.61
N LEU A 540 9.22 -21.84 -32.45
CA LEU A 540 8.39 -22.26 -31.32
C LEU A 540 8.23 -21.16 -30.26
N GLY A 541 8.90 -20.02 -30.42
CA GLY A 541 8.84 -18.88 -29.48
C GLY A 541 9.89 -18.88 -28.37
N PHE A 542 10.96 -19.67 -28.51
CA PHE A 542 12.06 -19.80 -27.53
C PHE A 542 13.32 -19.00 -27.86
#